data_AF-A0ABD1S5A9-F1
#
_entry.id   AF-A0ABD1S5A9-F1
#
_cell.length_a   1.000
_cell.length_b   1.000
_cell.length_c   1.000
_cell.angle_alpha   90.00
_cell.angle_beta   90.00
_cell.angle_gamma   90.00
#
_symmetry.space_group_name_H-M   'P 1'
#
loop_
_entity.id
_entity.type
_entity.pdbx_description
1 polymer ?
#
loop_
_entity_poly.entity_id
_entity_poly.type
_entity_poly.pdbx_seq_one_letter_code
_entity_poly.pdbx_strand_id
1 'polypeptide(L)'
;MEHPFFPTTTTRAEALRWLTIAEKLLSKRDLMGSKSFATRARDSDQTLLPADQILAVADTLLSGDRRIGNNLQDWYSILQVSPHQGRDSELVAPQYRRLALLLNPHKNKFPFADQAFRLVLDAWTVLSNPSKKSLFDKELAFYMQPQPQPIAEFH
;
A
#
# COMPACT_ATOMS: atom_id res chain seq x y z
N MET A 1 19.18 0.83 -37.12
CA MET A 1 17.87 0.38 -37.64
C MET A 1 17.00 0.16 -36.42
N GLU A 2 16.09 1.08 -36.18
CA GLU A 2 15.09 1.04 -35.12
C GLU A 2 14.29 -0.28 -35.22
N HIS A 3 14.33 -1.11 -34.19
CA HIS A 3 13.50 -2.31 -34.13
C HIS A 3 12.07 -1.92 -33.72
N PRO A 4 11.03 -2.31 -34.48
CA PRO A 4 9.66 -2.02 -34.12
C PRO A 4 9.25 -2.88 -32.92
N PHE A 5 9.02 -2.23 -31.77
CA PHE A 5 8.37 -2.83 -30.61
C PHE A 5 6.90 -3.10 -30.97
N PHE A 6 6.61 -4.28 -31.50
CA PHE A 6 5.25 -4.82 -31.49
C PHE A 6 5.02 -5.41 -30.09
N PRO A 7 4.07 -4.90 -29.29
CA PRO A 7 3.66 -5.61 -28.08
C PRO A 7 3.10 -6.97 -28.53
N THR A 8 3.82 -8.03 -28.25
CA THR A 8 3.41 -9.40 -28.56
C THR A 8 2.11 -9.68 -27.81
N THR A 9 1.05 -10.03 -28.52
CA THR A 9 -0.28 -10.35 -27.95
C THR A 9 -0.23 -11.41 -26.85
N THR A 10 0.82 -12.24 -26.85
CA THR A 10 1.17 -13.22 -25.82
C THR A 10 1.36 -12.59 -24.43
N THR A 11 2.07 -11.47 -24.30
CA THR A 11 2.37 -10.89 -22.97
C THR A 11 1.13 -10.31 -22.32
N ARG A 12 0.23 -9.71 -23.12
CA ARG A 12 -1.07 -9.21 -22.64
C ARG A 12 -2.01 -10.35 -22.24
N ALA A 13 -2.05 -11.44 -23.00
CA ALA A 13 -2.87 -12.60 -22.64
C ALA A 13 -2.41 -13.26 -21.33
N GLU A 14 -1.09 -13.35 -21.11
CA GLU A 14 -0.51 -13.82 -19.85
C GLU A 14 -0.83 -12.88 -18.68
N ALA A 15 -0.70 -11.56 -18.88
CA ALA A 15 -1.05 -10.57 -17.87
C ALA A 15 -2.51 -10.70 -17.40
N LEU A 16 -3.46 -10.92 -18.33
CA LEU A 16 -4.87 -11.13 -18.01
C LEU A 16 -5.12 -12.43 -17.23
N ARG A 17 -4.36 -13.51 -17.51
CA ARG A 17 -4.44 -14.75 -16.73
C ARG A 17 -4.00 -14.52 -15.29
N TRP A 18 -2.88 -13.83 -15.08
CA TRP A 18 -2.41 -13.47 -13.75
C TRP A 18 -3.38 -12.55 -13.02
N LEU A 19 -3.94 -11.55 -13.71
CA LEU A 19 -4.94 -10.65 -13.15
C LEU A 19 -6.16 -11.41 -12.64
N THR A 20 -6.67 -12.37 -13.42
CA THR A 20 -7.83 -13.20 -13.06
C THR A 20 -7.56 -14.01 -11.78
N ILE A 21 -6.33 -14.52 -11.61
CA ILE A 21 -5.93 -15.24 -10.39
C ILE A 21 -5.84 -14.27 -9.22
N ALA A 22 -5.23 -13.11 -9.42
CA ALA A 22 -5.09 -12.09 -8.39
C ALA A 22 -6.45 -11.64 -7.84
N GLU A 23 -7.43 -11.36 -8.71
CA GLU A 23 -8.79 -10.98 -8.33
C GLU A 23 -9.51 -12.08 -7.52
N LYS A 24 -9.35 -13.35 -7.91
CA LYS A 24 -9.94 -14.48 -7.18
C LYS A 24 -9.34 -14.62 -5.78
N LEU A 25 -8.03 -14.42 -5.64
CA LEU A 25 -7.34 -14.45 -4.36
C LEU A 25 -7.74 -13.25 -3.50
N LEU A 26 -7.84 -12.07 -4.10
CA LEU A 26 -8.30 -10.87 -3.43
C LEU A 26 -9.71 -11.07 -2.88
N SER A 27 -10.64 -11.64 -3.65
CA SER A 27 -12.01 -11.96 -3.20
C SER A 27 -12.05 -12.89 -1.98
N LYS A 28 -11.04 -13.76 -1.82
CA LYS A 28 -10.88 -14.66 -0.67
C LYS A 28 -10.08 -14.03 0.49
N ARG A 29 -9.71 -12.76 0.36
CA ARG A 29 -8.83 -12.02 1.28
C ARG A 29 -7.42 -12.61 1.41
N ASP A 30 -6.97 -13.41 0.43
CA ASP A 30 -5.56 -13.80 0.32
C ASP A 30 -4.77 -12.64 -0.29
N LEU A 31 -4.39 -11.69 0.56
CA LEU A 31 -3.72 -10.45 0.16
C LEU A 31 -2.31 -10.69 -0.38
N MET A 32 -1.57 -11.62 0.23
CA MET A 32 -0.20 -11.96 -0.19
C MET A 32 -0.19 -12.70 -1.53
N GLY A 33 -1.09 -13.67 -1.71
CA GLY A 33 -1.26 -14.36 -2.98
C GLY A 33 -1.72 -13.40 -4.08
N SER A 34 -2.75 -12.58 -3.80
CA SER A 34 -3.25 -11.56 -4.71
C SER A 34 -2.12 -10.62 -5.18
N LYS A 35 -1.34 -10.08 -4.24
CA LYS A 35 -0.20 -9.21 -4.55
C LYS A 35 0.82 -9.89 -5.46
N SER A 36 1.21 -11.13 -5.16
CA SER A 36 2.19 -11.87 -5.96
C SER A 36 1.76 -12.01 -7.42
N PHE A 37 0.49 -12.37 -7.66
CA PHE A 37 -0.04 -12.52 -9.02
C PHE A 37 -0.29 -11.18 -9.72
N ALA A 38 -0.73 -10.15 -8.99
CA ALA A 38 -0.90 -8.81 -9.56
C ALA A 38 0.44 -8.19 -9.99
N THR A 39 1.53 -8.44 -9.23
CA THR A 39 2.89 -8.05 -9.65
C THR A 39 3.26 -8.73 -10.96
N ARG A 40 3.03 -10.05 -11.10
CA ARG A 40 3.29 -10.75 -12.37
C ARG A 40 2.45 -10.19 -13.52
N ALA A 41 1.19 -9.86 -13.27
CA ALA A 41 0.33 -9.25 -14.28
C ALA A 41 0.89 -7.91 -14.79
N ARG A 42 1.33 -7.04 -13.86
CA ARG A 42 1.94 -5.74 -14.17
C ARG A 42 3.30 -5.90 -14.88
N ASP A 43 4.11 -6.85 -14.45
CA ASP A 43 5.43 -7.09 -15.04
C ASP A 43 5.30 -7.67 -16.47
N SER A 44 4.24 -8.44 -16.75
CA SER A 44 3.90 -8.90 -18.11
C SER A 44 3.33 -7.79 -19.00
N ASP A 45 2.52 -6.87 -18.46
CA ASP A 45 1.99 -5.71 -19.18
C ASP A 45 1.85 -4.49 -18.24
N GLN A 46 2.81 -3.56 -18.34
CA GLN A 46 2.84 -2.35 -17.50
C GLN A 46 1.71 -1.36 -17.82
N THR A 47 1.00 -1.54 -18.95
CA THR A 47 -0.15 -0.70 -19.31
C THR A 47 -1.45 -1.19 -18.67
N LEU A 48 -1.42 -2.33 -17.99
CA LEU A 48 -2.59 -2.97 -17.40
C LEU A 48 -2.95 -2.32 -16.05
N LEU A 49 -3.63 -1.17 -16.11
CA LEU A 49 -4.14 -0.43 -14.94
C LEU A 49 -4.84 -1.31 -13.88
N PRO A 50 -5.66 -2.33 -14.23
CA PRO A 50 -6.26 -3.23 -13.24
C PRO A 50 -5.26 -3.93 -12.31
N ALA A 51 -4.04 -4.22 -12.79
CA ALA A 51 -3.00 -4.83 -11.95
C ALA A 51 -2.54 -3.86 -10.86
N ASP A 52 -2.32 -2.58 -11.20
CA ASP A 52 -1.97 -1.54 -10.24
C ASP A 52 -3.11 -1.26 -9.24
N GLN A 53 -4.36 -1.35 -9.70
CA GLN A 53 -5.53 -1.23 -8.83
C GLN A 53 -5.57 -2.35 -7.78
N ILE A 54 -5.38 -3.61 -8.19
CA ILE A 54 -5.31 -4.76 -7.25
C ILE A 54 -4.11 -4.62 -6.30
N LEU A 55 -2.95 -4.22 -6.82
CA LEU A 55 -1.75 -3.99 -5.99
C LEU A 55 -2.00 -2.93 -4.93
N ALA A 56 -2.60 -1.80 -5.30
CA ALA A 56 -2.95 -0.73 -4.36
C ALA A 56 -3.88 -1.26 -3.25
N VAL A 57 -4.90 -2.06 -3.58
CA VAL A 57 -5.79 -2.66 -2.58
C VAL A 57 -5.01 -3.59 -1.65
N ALA A 58 -4.27 -4.54 -2.22
CA ALA A 58 -3.56 -5.56 -1.44
C ALA A 58 -2.51 -4.93 -0.52
N ASP A 59 -1.69 -4.01 -1.04
CA ASP A 59 -0.65 -3.34 -0.25
C ASP A 59 -1.24 -2.50 0.87
N THR A 60 -2.26 -1.69 0.58
CA THR A 60 -2.91 -0.87 1.60
C THR A 60 -3.53 -1.71 2.71
N LEU A 61 -4.17 -2.84 2.38
CA LEU A 61 -4.76 -3.73 3.40
C LEU A 61 -3.68 -4.47 4.21
N LEU A 62 -2.59 -4.93 3.57
CA LEU A 62 -1.46 -5.54 4.28
C LEU A 62 -0.81 -4.57 5.28
N SER A 63 -0.58 -3.32 4.85
CA SER A 63 -0.13 -2.25 5.74
C SER A 63 -1.19 -1.91 6.80
N GLY A 64 -2.46 -1.98 6.40
CA GLY A 64 -3.64 -1.81 7.22
C GLY A 64 -3.81 -2.86 8.30
N ASP A 65 -3.29 -4.07 8.14
CA ASP A 65 -3.33 -5.16 9.12
C ASP A 65 -2.12 -5.14 10.06
N ARG A 66 -1.03 -4.44 9.69
CA ARG A 66 0.16 -4.27 10.54
C ARG A 66 -0.14 -3.32 11.71
N ARG A 67 0.36 -3.67 12.90
CA ARG A 67 0.26 -2.85 14.12
C ARG A 67 1.64 -2.64 14.74
N ILE A 68 1.85 -1.47 15.31
CA ILE A 68 3.08 -1.07 15.99
C ILE A 68 2.78 -0.90 17.48
N GLY A 69 3.60 -1.49 18.35
CA GLY A 69 3.47 -1.34 19.81
C GLY A 69 2.07 -1.69 20.31
N ASN A 70 1.40 -0.72 20.95
CA ASN A 70 0.09 -0.88 21.58
C ASN A 70 -1.09 -0.81 20.59
N ASN A 71 -1.01 -1.49 19.44
CA ASN A 71 -2.04 -1.47 18.39
C ASN A 71 -2.09 -0.16 17.57
N LEU A 72 -0.98 0.59 17.49
CA LEU A 72 -0.87 1.78 16.66
C LEU A 72 -0.87 1.41 15.16
N GLN A 73 -1.62 2.15 14.36
CA GLN A 73 -1.66 2.00 12.91
C GLN A 73 -0.43 2.64 12.26
N ASP A 74 0.18 1.95 11.29
CA ASP A 74 1.31 2.50 10.53
C ASP A 74 0.82 3.34 9.34
N TRP A 75 0.49 4.62 9.60
CA TRP A 75 0.00 5.55 8.57
C TRP A 75 1.00 5.80 7.44
N TYR A 76 2.30 5.72 7.71
CA TYR A 76 3.34 5.87 6.69
C TYR A 76 3.32 4.67 5.73
N SER A 77 3.28 3.46 6.26
CA SER A 77 3.16 2.24 5.43
C SER A 77 1.87 2.21 4.62
N ILE A 78 0.73 2.67 5.17
CA ILE A 78 -0.54 2.75 4.43
C ILE A 78 -0.47 3.68 3.22
N LEU A 79 0.19 4.84 3.36
CA LEU A 79 0.46 5.73 2.23
C LEU A 79 1.63 5.25 1.34
N GLN A 80 2.27 4.13 1.67
CA GLN A 80 3.44 3.59 0.97
C GLN A 80 4.60 4.60 0.92
N VAL A 81 4.80 5.34 2.01
CA VAL A 81 5.94 6.25 2.20
C VAL A 81 6.77 5.81 3.40
N SER A 82 8.07 6.01 3.37
CA SER A 82 8.90 5.83 4.56
C SER A 82 8.70 7.00 5.55
N PRO A 83 8.93 6.80 6.87
CA PRO A 83 8.92 7.90 7.83
C PRO A 83 9.88 9.05 7.46
N HIS A 84 10.98 8.75 6.76
CA HIS A 84 11.91 9.75 6.26
C HIS A 84 11.30 10.60 5.14
N GLN A 85 10.72 9.96 4.11
CA GLN A 85 10.00 10.65 3.05
C GLN A 85 8.78 11.41 3.58
N GLY A 86 8.14 10.89 4.63
CA GLY A 86 7.00 11.51 5.29
C GLY A 86 7.30 12.86 5.93
N ARG A 87 8.56 13.25 6.12
CA ARG A 87 8.94 14.60 6.56
C ARG A 87 8.80 15.65 5.46
N ASP A 88 8.81 15.21 4.21
CA ASP A 88 8.65 16.07 3.05
C ASP A 88 7.19 16.06 2.59
N SER A 89 6.49 17.18 2.83
CA SER A 89 5.09 17.35 2.40
C SER A 89 4.93 17.26 0.88
N GLU A 90 5.99 17.56 0.12
CA GLU A 90 5.98 17.46 -1.35
C GLU A 90 5.94 16.01 -1.84
N LEU A 91 6.28 15.03 -0.98
CA LEU A 91 6.19 13.60 -1.30
C LEU A 91 4.88 12.96 -0.83
N VAL A 92 4.33 13.41 0.31
CA VAL A 92 3.11 12.82 0.89
C VAL A 92 1.87 13.12 0.04
N ALA A 93 1.70 14.38 -0.40
CA ALA A 93 0.50 14.79 -1.13
C ALA A 93 0.37 14.13 -2.52
N PRO A 94 1.42 14.04 -3.37
CA PRO A 94 1.34 13.31 -4.63
C PRO A 94 1.06 11.82 -4.44
N GLN A 95 1.65 11.21 -3.40
CA GLN A 95 1.45 9.79 -3.14
C GLN A 95 0.01 9.49 -2.71
N TYR A 96 -0.59 10.32 -1.86
CA TYR A 96 -2.03 10.25 -1.55
C TYR A 96 -2.87 10.37 -2.83
N ARG A 97 -2.60 11.36 -3.70
CA ARG A 97 -3.35 11.54 -4.95
C ARG A 97 -3.27 10.30 -5.84
N ARG A 98 -2.08 9.70 -5.97
CA ARG A 98 -1.89 8.45 -6.73
C ARG A 98 -2.76 7.32 -6.16
N LEU A 99 -2.70 7.08 -4.86
CA LEU A 99 -3.49 6.02 -4.22
C LEU A 99 -4.99 6.28 -4.31
N ALA A 100 -5.42 7.53 -4.12
CA ALA A 100 -6.83 7.92 -4.25
C ALA A 100 -7.38 7.67 -5.66
N LEU A 101 -6.55 7.83 -6.71
CA LEU A 101 -6.93 7.49 -8.08
C LEU A 101 -7.06 5.98 -8.31
N LEU A 102 -6.12 5.19 -7.79
CA LEU A 102 -6.11 3.73 -7.92
C LEU A 102 -7.22 3.06 -7.12
N LEU A 103 -7.56 3.60 -5.95
CA LEU A 103 -8.53 3.02 -5.01
C LEU A 103 -9.94 3.59 -5.13
N ASN A 104 -10.16 4.58 -6.00
CA ASN A 104 -11.46 5.25 -6.14
C ASN A 104 -12.59 4.22 -6.38
N PRO A 105 -13.60 4.09 -5.50
CA PRO A 105 -14.64 3.05 -5.60
C PRO A 105 -15.57 3.21 -6.80
N HIS A 106 -15.58 4.37 -7.46
CA HIS A 106 -16.29 4.56 -8.72
C HIS A 106 -15.56 3.91 -9.90
N LYS A 107 -14.22 3.91 -9.89
CA LYS A 107 -13.37 3.42 -10.99
C LYS A 107 -12.77 2.04 -10.73
N ASN A 108 -12.50 1.71 -9.46
CA ASN A 108 -11.98 0.42 -9.02
C ASN A 108 -13.13 -0.39 -8.41
N LYS A 109 -13.50 -1.48 -9.07
CA LYS A 109 -14.59 -2.38 -8.65
C LYS A 109 -14.09 -3.66 -8.00
N PHE A 110 -12.78 -3.78 -7.76
CA PHE A 110 -12.21 -4.95 -7.11
C PHE A 110 -12.65 -5.04 -5.63
N PRO A 111 -12.70 -6.27 -5.07
CA PRO A 111 -13.03 -6.47 -3.67
C PRO A 111 -12.17 -5.60 -2.76
N PHE A 112 -12.76 -5.07 -1.69
CA PHE A 112 -12.09 -4.27 -0.67
C PHE A 112 -11.48 -2.93 -1.11
N ALA A 113 -11.70 -2.48 -2.36
CA ALA A 113 -11.21 -1.18 -2.84
C ALA A 113 -11.68 0.00 -1.96
N ASP A 114 -12.95 -0.02 -1.57
CA ASP A 114 -13.56 0.97 -0.69
C ASP A 114 -12.98 0.94 0.74
N GLN A 115 -12.65 -0.24 1.28
CA GLN A 115 -11.97 -0.38 2.56
C GLN A 115 -10.54 0.18 2.50
N ALA A 116 -9.79 -0.16 1.45
CA ALA A 116 -8.44 0.38 1.23
C ALA A 116 -8.48 1.91 1.05
N PHE A 117 -9.47 2.44 0.31
CA PHE A 117 -9.64 3.87 0.12
C PHE A 117 -9.85 4.62 1.45
N ARG A 118 -10.68 4.08 2.35
CA ARG A 118 -10.86 4.65 3.70
C ARG A 118 -9.56 4.69 4.49
N LEU A 119 -8.78 3.61 4.49
CA LEU A 119 -7.48 3.58 5.19
C LEU A 119 -6.53 4.66 4.67
N VAL A 120 -6.46 4.84 3.34
CA VAL A 120 -5.65 5.89 2.71
C VAL A 120 -6.14 7.29 3.08
N LEU A 121 -7.46 7.49 3.15
CA LEU A 121 -8.04 8.75 3.58
C LEU A 121 -7.68 9.04 5.05
N ASP A 122 -7.85 8.08 5.95
CA ASP A 122 -7.52 8.23 7.36
C ASP A 122 -6.04 8.58 7.55
N ALA A 123 -5.14 7.85 6.87
CA ALA A 123 -3.71 8.13 6.87
C ALA A 123 -3.41 9.55 6.39
N TRP A 124 -4.06 9.99 5.31
CA TRP A 124 -3.93 11.36 4.80
C TRP A 124 -4.39 12.40 5.83
N THR A 125 -5.52 12.21 6.52
CA THR A 125 -6.00 13.17 7.53
C THR A 125 -5.04 13.40 8.68
N VAL A 126 -4.20 12.40 9.00
CA VAL A 126 -3.16 12.48 10.02
C VAL A 126 -1.91 13.13 9.44
N LEU A 127 -1.41 12.61 8.32
CA LEU A 127 -0.10 12.98 7.78
C LEU A 127 -0.10 14.34 7.05
N SER A 128 -1.25 14.81 6.57
CA SER A 128 -1.36 16.14 5.93
C SER A 128 -1.48 17.30 6.92
N ASN A 129 -1.79 17.01 8.19
CA ASN A 129 -1.95 18.03 9.23
C ASN A 129 -0.68 18.06 10.11
N PRO A 130 0.08 19.18 10.13
CA PRO A 130 1.34 19.26 10.88
C PRO A 130 1.20 18.92 12.36
N SER A 131 0.11 19.34 13.01
CA SER A 131 -0.14 19.08 14.43
C SER A 131 -0.42 17.60 14.70
N LYS A 132 -1.33 16.97 13.93
CA LYS A 132 -1.66 15.55 14.06
C LYS A 132 -0.45 14.66 13.72
N LYS A 133 0.26 15.01 12.65
CA LYS A 133 1.50 14.32 12.26
C LYS A 133 2.55 14.39 13.37
N SER A 134 2.76 15.56 13.97
CA SER A 134 3.73 15.71 15.07
C SER A 134 3.38 14.83 16.28
N LEU A 135 2.11 14.70 16.63
CA LEU A 135 1.67 13.79 17.70
C LEU A 135 1.92 12.33 17.31
N PHE A 136 1.53 11.94 16.11
CA PHE A 136 1.77 10.59 15.60
C PHE A 136 3.26 10.24 15.56
N ASP A 137 4.12 11.15 15.12
CA ASP A 137 5.58 10.94 15.06
C ASP A 137 6.17 10.72 16.45
N LYS A 138 5.67 11.41 17.49
CA LYS A 138 6.10 11.23 18.88
C LYS A 138 5.68 9.85 19.40
N GLU A 139 4.43 9.44 19.16
CA GLU A 139 3.94 8.12 19.55
C GLU A 139 4.70 7.01 18.83
N LEU A 140 4.89 7.14 17.52
CA LEU A 140 5.65 6.19 16.71
C LEU A 140 7.09 6.06 17.23
N ALA A 141 7.77 7.18 17.50
CA ALA A 141 9.11 7.17 18.06
C ALA A 141 9.17 6.49 19.43
N PHE A 142 8.16 6.69 20.29
CA PHE A 142 8.08 6.03 21.60
C PHE A 142 8.01 4.51 21.47
N TYR A 143 7.19 3.98 20.55
CA TYR A 143 7.06 2.52 20.35
C TYR A 143 8.19 1.89 19.53
N MET A 144 8.96 2.69 18.78
CA MET A 144 10.12 2.19 18.01
C MET A 144 11.43 2.22 18.80
N GLN A 145 11.47 2.84 19.98
CA GLN A 145 12.63 2.77 20.87
C GLN A 145 12.74 1.39 21.54
N PRO A 146 13.93 0.79 21.65
CA PRO A 146 14.14 -0.38 22.48
C PRO A 146 13.75 -0.03 23.92
N GLN A 147 12.80 -0.76 24.50
CA GLN A 147 12.48 -0.61 25.92
C GLN A 147 13.74 -0.94 26.73
N PRO A 148 14.17 -0.07 27.66
CA PRO A 148 15.28 -0.42 28.54
C PRO A 148 14.92 -1.69 29.32
N GLN A 149 15.77 -2.72 29.22
CA GLN A 149 15.55 -3.94 29.98
C GLN A 149 15.59 -3.61 31.47
N PRO A 150 14.62 -4.09 32.28
CA PRO A 150 14.73 -3.94 33.72
C PRO A 150 16.02 -4.59 34.18
N ILE A 151 16.90 -3.80 34.80
CA ILE A 151 18.11 -4.29 35.44
C ILE A 151 17.62 -5.28 36.50
N ALA A 152 17.86 -6.57 36.27
CA ALA A 152 17.60 -7.58 37.28
C ALA A 152 18.52 -7.29 38.48
N GLU A 153 17.96 -6.68 39.52
CA GLU A 153 18.61 -6.57 40.81
C GLU A 153 18.74 -8.00 41.37
N PHE A 154 19.94 -8.57 41.20
CA PHE A 154 20.34 -9.80 41.88
C PHE A 154 20.54 -9.46 43.36
N HIS A 155 19.62 -9.93 44.21
CA HIS A 155 19.76 -9.99 45.67
C HIS A 155 20.34 -11.34 46.09
#